data_AF-A0A3A4P0G9-F1
#
_entry.id   AF-A0A3A4P0G9-F1
#
_cell.length_a   1.000
_cell.length_b   1.000
_cell.length_c   1.000
_cell.angle_alpha   90.00
_cell.angle_beta   90.00
_cell.angle_gamma   90.00
#
_symmetry.space_group_name_H-M   'P 1'
#
loop_
_entity.id
_entity.type
_entity.pdbx_description
1 polymer ?
#
loop_
_entity_poly.entity_id
_entity_poly.type
_entity_poly.pdbx_seq_one_letter_code
_entity_poly.pdbx_strand_id
1 'polypeptide(L)'
;MTWGRLSGSTGARQNRCARCSMRPRPKIIFEWCLRLSSSRGKGHGSRSPDKDDVIIGKVISVNVPRRELRIAPDTSHPERFHLLRQLRLKTRENQTLVFPVASVRVIENRVIVQVNNLSADEIAAARGALVYVLRAERFPLPKNEYYIDDLVGLVVKDTGGQIVGRVTDVWRTPANDIYRVLDDRGRETLLPAIEDVIVEVDIERGELIADVSVLE
;
A
#
# COMPACT_ATOMS: atom_id res chain seq x y z
N MET A 1 20.19 17.71 49.78
CA MET A 1 21.38 17.63 50.65
C MET A 1 21.78 16.15 50.78
N THR A 2 22.94 15.88 51.41
CA THR A 2 23.48 14.53 51.73
C THR A 2 23.80 13.59 50.54
N TRP A 3 24.56 12.52 50.83
CA TRP A 3 25.34 11.70 49.88
C TRP A 3 25.19 10.19 50.18
N GLY A 4 25.53 9.33 49.21
CA GLY A 4 25.92 7.93 49.40
C GLY A 4 26.99 7.56 48.35
N ARG A 5 28.01 6.75 48.69
CA ARG A 5 29.27 6.69 47.90
C ARG A 5 29.85 5.26 47.72
N LEU A 6 29.97 4.87 46.43
CA LEU A 6 30.97 4.00 45.78
C LEU A 6 31.60 2.78 46.48
N SER A 7 31.37 1.61 45.86
CA SER A 7 32.39 0.71 45.27
C SER A 7 31.76 0.07 44.01
N GLY A 8 32.43 -0.36 42.94
CA GLY A 8 33.83 -0.75 42.72
C GLY A 8 33.91 -2.28 42.60
N SER A 9 34.23 -2.91 41.46
CA SER A 9 34.60 -2.45 40.10
C SER A 9 34.17 -3.54 39.06
N THR A 10 34.59 -3.72 37.80
CA THR A 10 35.77 -3.30 37.00
C THR A 10 35.51 -3.37 35.48
N GLY A 11 36.05 -2.39 34.73
CA GLY A 11 36.60 -2.49 33.35
C GLY A 11 35.87 -3.20 32.20
N ALA A 12 35.38 -2.41 31.24
CA ALA A 12 35.40 -2.74 29.80
C ALA A 12 35.45 -1.45 28.94
N ARG A 13 36.20 -1.44 27.83
CA ARG A 13 36.21 -0.33 26.85
C ARG A 13 35.19 -0.60 25.73
N GLN A 14 34.38 0.38 25.36
CA GLN A 14 34.52 1.09 24.06
C GLN A 14 33.41 2.12 23.75
N ASN A 15 33.85 3.18 23.07
CA ASN A 15 33.18 4.00 22.06
C ASN A 15 31.81 4.66 22.32
N ARG A 16 31.80 5.96 22.04
CA ARG A 16 30.62 6.81 21.82
C ARG A 16 29.74 6.26 20.69
N CYS A 17 28.43 6.36 20.85
CA CYS A 17 27.56 6.70 19.72
C CYS A 17 26.36 7.54 20.18
N ALA A 18 25.72 8.23 19.24
CA ALA A 18 24.82 9.33 19.54
C ALA A 18 23.37 8.90 19.86
N ARG A 19 22.76 9.69 20.76
CA ARG A 19 21.32 10.06 20.84
C ARG A 19 20.45 9.55 19.68
N CYS A 20 20.01 8.30 19.73
CA CYS A 20 19.26 7.66 18.65
C CYS A 20 17.75 7.66 18.95
N SER A 21 17.08 8.79 18.73
CA SER A 21 15.63 8.92 18.85
C SER A 21 14.90 8.33 17.63
N MET A 22 15.05 7.02 17.41
CA MET A 22 14.32 6.31 16.36
C MET A 22 12.83 6.25 16.68
N ARG A 23 12.00 6.85 15.82
CA ARG A 23 10.56 6.53 15.77
C ARG A 23 10.38 5.11 15.22
N PRO A 24 9.41 4.32 15.70
CA PRO A 24 9.22 2.94 15.23
C PRO A 24 8.75 2.91 13.77
N ARG A 25 9.42 2.10 12.93
CA ARG A 25 8.99 1.83 11.55
C ARG A 25 7.81 0.83 11.55
N PRO A 26 6.70 1.08 10.84
CA PRO A 26 5.63 0.09 10.69
C PRO A 26 6.03 -1.03 9.70
N LYS A 27 6.66 -2.10 10.20
CA LYS A 27 6.99 -3.33 9.44
C LYS A 27 5.74 -4.20 9.11
N ILE A 28 4.70 -3.66 8.44
CA ILE A 28 3.42 -4.39 8.26
C ILE A 28 2.82 -4.36 6.85
N ILE A 29 3.65 -4.29 5.80
CA ILE A 29 3.25 -4.67 4.42
C ILE A 29 4.32 -5.59 3.79
N PHE A 30 5.52 -5.07 3.58
CA PHE A 30 6.50 -5.63 2.62
C PHE A 30 6.99 -7.06 2.91
N GLU A 31 7.19 -7.40 4.19
CA GLU A 31 7.87 -8.63 4.63
C GLU A 31 7.03 -9.91 4.36
N TRP A 32 5.74 -9.79 4.04
CA TRP A 32 4.86 -10.92 3.69
C TRP A 32 4.78 -11.19 2.18
N CYS A 33 4.94 -10.17 1.33
CA CYS A 33 4.84 -10.29 -0.12
C CYS A 33 5.91 -11.25 -0.68
N LEU A 34 7.12 -11.20 -0.13
CA LEU A 34 8.26 -12.05 -0.50
C LEU A 34 8.05 -13.55 -0.20
N ARG A 35 7.07 -13.93 0.63
CA ARG A 35 6.87 -15.33 1.06
C ARG A 35 5.84 -16.10 0.23
N LEU A 36 5.08 -15.42 -0.63
CA LEU A 36 4.00 -16.02 -1.44
C LEU A 36 4.45 -16.50 -2.83
N SER A 37 5.72 -16.30 -3.20
CA SER A 37 6.27 -16.56 -4.53
C SER A 37 6.70 -18.02 -4.79
N SER A 38 6.61 -18.91 -3.80
CA SER A 38 7.19 -20.27 -3.88
C SER A 38 6.20 -21.38 -3.54
N SER A 39 5.35 -21.73 -4.52
CA SER A 39 4.91 -23.12 -4.73
C SER A 39 4.46 -23.31 -6.17
N ARG A 40 4.88 -24.40 -6.82
CA ARG A 40 4.40 -24.80 -8.16
C ARG A 40 3.46 -26.00 -7.99
N GLY A 41 2.24 -25.91 -8.51
CA GLY A 41 1.26 -26.99 -8.58
C GLY A 41 0.28 -26.74 -9.72
N LYS A 42 -0.18 -27.80 -10.39
CA LYS A 42 -1.11 -27.72 -11.54
C LYS A 42 -2.53 -28.10 -11.12
N GLY A 43 -3.53 -27.44 -11.71
CA GLY A 43 -4.82 -28.07 -12.01
C GLY A 43 -6.07 -27.26 -11.71
N HIS A 44 -6.76 -26.85 -12.78
CA HIS A 44 -8.20 -26.55 -12.88
C HIS A 44 -8.82 -25.41 -12.03
N GLY A 45 -9.66 -24.61 -12.69
CA GLY A 45 -10.88 -24.07 -12.07
C GLY A 45 -10.84 -22.65 -11.47
N SER A 46 -9.67 -22.03 -11.30
CA SER A 46 -9.58 -20.63 -10.85
C SER A 46 -8.48 -19.87 -11.61
N ARG A 47 -8.70 -18.57 -11.85
CA ARG A 47 -7.60 -17.66 -12.22
C ARG A 47 -6.68 -17.58 -11.01
N SER A 48 -5.40 -17.84 -11.21
CA SER A 48 -4.36 -17.62 -10.19
C SER A 48 -4.33 -16.14 -9.78
N PRO A 49 -3.77 -15.82 -8.59
CA PRO A 49 -3.46 -14.45 -8.19
C PRO A 49 -2.25 -13.93 -8.99
N ASP A 50 -2.42 -13.80 -10.31
CA ASP A 50 -1.40 -13.49 -11.30
C ASP A 50 -1.18 -11.97 -11.41
N LYS A 51 -0.21 -11.45 -10.63
CA LYS A 51 0.42 -10.11 -10.71
C LYS A 51 -0.44 -8.84 -10.61
N ASP A 52 -1.70 -8.86 -11.03
CA ASP A 52 -2.61 -7.72 -11.15
C ASP A 52 -3.61 -7.64 -9.97
N ASP A 53 -3.40 -8.42 -8.91
CA ASP A 53 -4.17 -8.43 -7.68
C ASP A 53 -3.77 -7.26 -6.77
N VAL A 54 -4.63 -6.25 -6.66
CA VAL A 54 -4.38 -4.99 -5.94
C VAL A 54 -5.03 -5.03 -4.56
N ILE A 55 -4.24 -4.85 -3.50
CA ILE A 55 -4.75 -4.79 -2.13
C ILE A 55 -5.52 -3.48 -1.94
N ILE A 56 -6.77 -3.56 -1.49
CA ILE A 56 -7.63 -2.41 -1.17
C ILE A 56 -8.06 -2.35 0.31
N GLY A 57 -7.67 -3.34 1.11
CA GLY A 57 -8.00 -3.39 2.53
C GLY A 57 -7.73 -4.73 3.19
N LYS A 58 -8.19 -4.85 4.45
CA LYS A 58 -7.99 -6.05 5.29
C LYS A 58 -9.18 -6.32 6.18
N VAL A 59 -9.62 -7.57 6.27
CA VAL A 59 -10.68 -8.00 7.18
C VAL A 59 -10.18 -7.95 8.63
N ILE A 60 -10.72 -7.04 9.44
CA ILE A 60 -10.36 -6.85 10.85
C ILE A 60 -11.17 -7.76 11.77
N SER A 61 -12.47 -7.91 11.49
CA SER A 61 -13.36 -8.79 12.25
C SER A 61 -14.46 -9.35 11.37
N VAL A 62 -15.06 -10.46 11.81
CA VAL A 62 -16.09 -11.21 11.09
C VAL A 62 -17.24 -11.50 12.05
N ASN A 63 -18.46 -11.57 11.53
CA ASN A 63 -19.68 -11.79 12.30
C ASN A 63 -20.46 -12.95 11.67
N VAL A 64 -20.09 -14.18 12.03
CA VAL A 64 -20.63 -15.41 11.42
C VAL A 64 -22.17 -15.47 11.47
N PRO A 65 -22.86 -15.21 12.61
CA PRO A 65 -24.32 -15.30 12.67
C PRO A 65 -25.07 -14.28 11.79
N ARG A 66 -24.49 -13.10 11.53
CA ARG A 66 -25.07 -12.09 10.61
C ARG A 66 -24.50 -12.15 9.19
N ARG A 67 -23.48 -12.97 8.95
CA ARG A 67 -22.73 -13.06 7.69
C ARG A 67 -22.21 -11.69 7.24
N GLU A 68 -21.60 -10.95 8.18
CA GLU A 68 -20.95 -9.65 7.93
C GLU A 68 -19.43 -9.77 8.07
N LEU A 69 -18.67 -9.14 7.17
CA LEU A 69 -17.24 -8.91 7.27
C LEU A 69 -16.97 -7.43 7.54
N ARG A 70 -16.08 -7.10 8.49
CA ARG A 70 -15.63 -5.71 8.72
C ARG A 70 -14.20 -5.55 8.21
N ILE A 71 -14.05 -4.70 7.21
CA ILE A 71 -12.82 -4.41 6.49
C ILE A 71 -12.31 -3.03 6.93
N ALA A 72 -11.02 -2.93 7.24
CA ALA A 72 -10.31 -1.66 7.19
C ALA A 72 -9.90 -1.41 5.74
N PRO A 73 -10.32 -0.30 5.11
CA PRO A 73 -9.86 0.08 3.78
C PRO A 73 -8.39 0.51 3.84
N ASP A 74 -7.64 0.27 2.77
CA ASP A 74 -6.28 0.78 2.55
C ASP A 74 -6.28 1.89 1.49
N THR A 75 -7.41 2.57 1.35
CA THR A 75 -7.68 3.64 0.39
C THR A 75 -8.31 4.84 1.10
N SER A 76 -8.00 6.05 0.63
CA SER A 76 -8.59 7.30 1.10
C SER A 76 -10.10 7.40 0.81
N HIS A 77 -10.61 6.55 -0.06
CA HIS A 77 -11.93 6.62 -0.68
C HIS A 77 -12.75 5.34 -0.44
N PRO A 78 -13.19 5.09 0.81
CA PRO A 78 -13.85 3.83 1.22
C PRO A 78 -15.24 3.65 0.62
N GLU A 79 -15.91 4.72 0.20
CA GLU A 79 -17.21 4.68 -0.49
C GLU A 79 -17.14 3.95 -1.84
N ARG A 80 -15.96 3.91 -2.48
CA ARG A 80 -15.73 3.14 -3.72
C ARG A 80 -16.03 1.64 -3.55
N PHE A 81 -16.02 1.09 -2.33
CA PHE A 81 -16.44 -0.29 -2.07
C PHE A 81 -17.92 -0.57 -2.43
N HIS A 82 -18.81 0.45 -2.41
CA HIS A 82 -20.22 0.28 -2.82
C HIS A 82 -20.39 -0.10 -4.30
N LEU A 83 -19.38 0.17 -5.13
CA LEU A 83 -19.40 -0.07 -6.59
C LEU A 83 -18.84 -1.45 -6.96
N LEU A 84 -18.28 -2.20 -6.01
CA LEU A 84 -17.69 -3.53 -6.24
C LEU A 84 -18.79 -4.58 -6.44
N ARG A 85 -18.80 -5.25 -7.60
CA ARG A 85 -19.72 -6.37 -7.89
C ARG A 85 -19.33 -7.67 -7.19
N GLN A 86 -18.03 -7.90 -7.03
CA GLN A 86 -17.44 -9.06 -6.37
C GLN A 86 -16.32 -8.59 -5.43
N LEU A 87 -16.10 -9.34 -4.35
CA LEU A 87 -14.98 -9.15 -3.45
C LEU A 87 -14.08 -10.38 -3.54
N ARG A 88 -12.76 -10.17 -3.58
CA ARG A 88 -11.76 -11.25 -3.46
C ARG A 88 -11.06 -11.14 -2.12
N LEU A 89 -10.99 -12.25 -1.39
CA LEU A 89 -10.24 -12.38 -0.15
C LEU A 89 -9.12 -13.39 -0.33
N LYS A 90 -7.93 -13.10 0.20
CA LYS A 90 -6.84 -14.07 0.33
C LYS A 90 -6.62 -14.37 1.80
N THR A 91 -6.92 -15.61 2.22
CA THR A 91 -6.78 -16.04 3.60
C THR A 91 -5.30 -16.22 3.97
N ARG A 92 -5.02 -16.41 5.27
CA ARG A 92 -3.66 -16.72 5.74
C ARG A 92 -3.10 -18.04 5.19
N GLU A 93 -3.97 -18.93 4.73
CA GLU A 93 -3.64 -20.23 4.13
C GLU A 93 -3.46 -20.14 2.61
N ASN A 94 -3.35 -18.92 2.07
CA ASN A 94 -3.23 -18.61 0.64
C ASN A 94 -4.42 -19.08 -0.21
N GLN A 95 -5.56 -19.40 0.40
CA GLN A 95 -6.81 -19.68 -0.30
C GLN A 95 -7.43 -18.37 -0.76
N THR A 96 -7.86 -18.31 -2.03
CA THR A 96 -8.60 -17.17 -2.57
C THR A 96 -10.10 -17.46 -2.55
N LEU A 97 -10.85 -16.73 -1.73
CA LEU A 97 -12.32 -16.76 -1.70
C LEU A 97 -12.85 -15.62 -2.58
N VAL A 98 -13.79 -15.93 -3.49
CA VAL A 98 -14.41 -14.94 -4.38
C VAL A 98 -15.92 -15.05 -4.26
N PHE A 99 -16.60 -13.93 -4.00
CA PHE A 99 -18.05 -13.91 -3.79
C PHE A 99 -18.68 -12.59 -4.28
N PRO A 100 -19.96 -12.61 -4.71
CA PRO A 100 -20.69 -11.39 -5.01
C PRO A 100 -20.91 -10.56 -3.74
N VAL A 101 -20.85 -9.25 -3.88
CA VAL A 101 -21.13 -8.29 -2.81
C VAL A 101 -22.65 -8.16 -2.65
N ALA A 102 -23.20 -8.57 -1.51
CA ALA A 102 -24.65 -8.52 -1.29
C ALA A 102 -25.14 -7.18 -0.74
N SER A 103 -24.37 -6.58 0.18
CA SER A 103 -24.56 -5.19 0.62
C SER A 103 -23.26 -4.63 1.18
N VAL A 104 -23.12 -3.31 1.14
CA VAL A 104 -21.97 -2.55 1.69
C VAL A 104 -22.50 -1.41 2.54
N ARG A 105 -21.86 -1.14 3.68
CA ARG A 105 -22.07 0.07 4.51
C ARG A 105 -20.71 0.58 4.97
N VAL A 106 -20.43 1.87 4.77
CA VAL A 106 -19.25 2.54 5.34
C VAL A 106 -19.64 3.26 6.63
N ILE A 107 -18.90 3.02 7.71
CA ILE A 107 -19.10 3.63 9.03
C ILE A 107 -17.72 3.92 9.64
N GLU A 108 -17.44 5.18 10.00
CA GLU A 108 -16.20 5.58 10.70
C GLU A 108 -14.90 5.03 10.06
N ASN A 109 -14.76 5.18 8.75
CA ASN A 109 -13.69 4.62 7.93
C ASN A 109 -13.50 3.08 8.07
N ARG A 110 -14.62 2.35 8.25
CA ARG A 110 -14.68 0.89 8.20
C ARG A 110 -15.75 0.47 7.21
N VAL A 111 -15.44 -0.51 6.37
CA VAL A 111 -16.38 -1.05 5.38
C VAL A 111 -16.99 -2.33 5.95
N ILE A 112 -18.31 -2.39 6.04
CA ILE A 112 -19.06 -3.59 6.45
C ILE A 112 -19.69 -4.20 5.20
N VAL A 113 -19.25 -5.40 4.83
CA VAL A 113 -19.74 -6.15 3.65
C VAL A 113 -20.55 -7.35 4.10
N GLN A 114 -21.73 -7.56 3.52
CA GLN A 114 -22.57 -8.73 3.76
C GLN A 114 -22.29 -9.84 2.74
N VAL A 115 -22.16 -11.09 3.22
CA VAL A 115 -21.66 -12.23 2.44
C VAL A 115 -22.65 -13.40 2.41
N ASN A 116 -23.60 -13.32 1.48
CA ASN A 116 -24.71 -14.29 1.40
C ASN A 116 -24.35 -15.67 0.81
N ASN A 117 -23.13 -15.84 0.28
CA ASN A 117 -22.70 -17.06 -0.41
C ASN A 117 -21.56 -17.83 0.29
N LEU A 118 -21.08 -17.39 1.47
CA LEU A 118 -20.04 -18.08 2.23
C LEU A 118 -20.60 -18.94 3.36
N SER A 119 -20.00 -20.10 3.60
CA SER A 119 -20.24 -20.97 4.77
C SER A 119 -19.77 -20.31 6.08
N ALA A 120 -20.14 -20.90 7.22
CA ALA A 120 -19.71 -20.43 8.54
C ALA A 120 -18.18 -20.45 8.69
N ASP A 121 -17.53 -21.50 8.18
CA ASP A 121 -16.09 -21.72 8.28
C ASP A 121 -15.31 -20.78 7.36
N GLU A 122 -15.80 -20.52 6.14
CA GLU A 122 -15.22 -19.51 5.25
C GLU A 122 -15.31 -18.10 5.85
N ILE A 123 -16.43 -17.75 6.51
CA ILE A 123 -16.58 -16.47 7.20
C ILE A 123 -15.63 -16.39 8.40
N ALA A 124 -15.35 -17.49 9.09
CA ALA A 124 -14.34 -17.54 10.16
C ALA A 124 -12.91 -17.39 9.60
N ALA A 125 -12.57 -18.14 8.54
CA ALA A 125 -11.27 -18.13 7.86
C ALA A 125 -10.95 -16.78 7.17
N ALA A 126 -11.98 -16.02 6.79
CA ALA A 126 -11.85 -14.65 6.30
C ALA A 126 -11.25 -13.68 7.34
N ARG A 127 -11.19 -14.02 8.63
CA ARG A 127 -10.65 -13.11 9.67
C ARG A 127 -9.15 -12.87 9.48
N GLY A 128 -8.78 -11.62 9.21
CA GLY A 128 -7.39 -11.22 8.94
C GLY A 128 -6.97 -11.41 7.48
N ALA A 129 -7.87 -11.88 6.60
CA ALA A 129 -7.63 -11.95 5.16
C ALA A 129 -7.41 -10.56 4.55
N LEU A 130 -6.61 -10.51 3.48
CA LEU A 130 -6.42 -9.31 2.67
C LEU A 130 -7.49 -9.26 1.58
N VAL A 131 -7.93 -8.04 1.23
CA VAL A 131 -9.01 -7.77 0.27
C VAL A 131 -8.41 -7.25 -1.02
N TYR A 132 -8.81 -7.85 -2.16
CA TYR A 132 -8.24 -7.58 -3.47
C TYR A 132 -9.28 -7.24 -4.53
N VAL A 133 -8.85 -6.45 -5.52
CA VAL A 133 -9.51 -6.27 -6.82
C VAL A 133 -8.47 -6.50 -7.92
N LEU A 134 -8.92 -6.82 -9.14
CA LEU A 134 -8.03 -6.83 -10.29
C LEU A 134 -7.65 -5.39 -10.66
N ARG A 135 -6.45 -5.16 -11.21
CA ARG A 135 -6.04 -3.84 -11.74
C ARG A 135 -7.03 -3.29 -12.79
N ALA A 136 -7.60 -4.16 -13.61
CA ALA A 136 -8.65 -3.83 -14.58
C ALA A 136 -10.06 -3.62 -13.98
N GLU A 137 -10.24 -3.87 -12.68
CA GLU A 137 -11.46 -3.57 -11.91
C GLU A 137 -11.26 -2.35 -10.98
N ARG A 138 -10.14 -1.62 -11.12
CA ARG A 138 -9.95 -0.31 -10.48
C ARG A 138 -11.02 0.67 -10.95
N PHE A 139 -11.36 1.61 -10.08
CA PHE A 139 -12.23 2.71 -10.47
C PHE A 139 -11.43 3.76 -11.24
N PRO A 140 -12.00 4.36 -12.30
CA PRO A 140 -11.39 5.51 -12.94
C PRO A 140 -11.26 6.62 -11.90
N LEU A 141 -10.09 7.22 -11.85
CA LEU A 141 -9.78 8.32 -10.93
C LEU A 141 -10.25 9.66 -11.52
N PRO A 142 -10.55 10.66 -10.69
CA PRO A 142 -10.64 12.05 -11.12
C PRO A 142 -9.37 12.49 -11.86
N LYS A 143 -9.47 13.53 -12.70
CA LYS A 143 -8.28 14.15 -13.31
C LYS A 143 -7.32 14.59 -12.20
N ASN A 144 -6.02 14.33 -12.39
CA ASN A 144 -4.93 14.58 -11.44
C ASN A 144 -4.90 13.67 -10.19
N GLU A 145 -5.81 12.70 -10.02
CA GLU A 145 -5.63 11.58 -9.07
C GLU A 145 -4.92 10.39 -9.77
N TYR A 146 -3.91 9.80 -9.13
CA TYR A 146 -3.18 8.62 -9.63
C TYR A 146 -3.00 7.57 -8.53
N TYR A 147 -2.97 6.28 -8.88
CA TYR A 147 -2.56 5.23 -7.95
C TYR A 147 -1.03 5.19 -7.84
N ILE A 148 -0.49 5.03 -6.62
CA ILE A 148 0.97 5.04 -6.38
C ILE A 148 1.71 3.94 -7.17
N ASP A 149 1.08 2.78 -7.39
CA ASP A 149 1.66 1.68 -8.16
C ASP A 149 1.45 1.80 -9.69
N ASP A 150 0.71 2.83 -10.14
CA ASP A 150 0.76 3.32 -11.52
C ASP A 150 1.83 4.43 -11.69
N LEU A 151 2.17 5.17 -10.60
CA LEU A 151 3.24 6.18 -10.59
C LEU A 151 4.66 5.60 -10.45
N VAL A 152 4.86 4.56 -9.65
CA VAL A 152 6.19 3.97 -9.42
C VAL A 152 6.68 3.23 -10.68
N GLY A 153 7.83 3.66 -11.19
CA GLY A 153 8.46 3.15 -12.42
C GLY A 153 8.41 4.12 -13.61
N LEU A 154 7.54 5.14 -13.57
CA LEU A 154 7.44 6.18 -14.62
C LEU A 154 8.80 6.86 -14.86
N VAL A 155 9.08 7.17 -16.12
CA VAL A 155 10.25 7.97 -16.52
C VAL A 155 9.94 9.45 -16.32
N VAL A 156 10.69 10.11 -15.45
CA VAL A 156 10.58 11.55 -15.22
C VAL A 156 11.46 12.30 -16.21
N LYS A 157 10.88 13.28 -16.90
CA LYS A 157 11.56 14.20 -17.81
C LYS A 157 11.40 15.65 -17.34
N ASP A 158 12.37 16.49 -17.67
CA ASP A 158 12.21 17.95 -17.54
C ASP A 158 11.34 18.52 -18.67
N THR A 159 10.98 19.80 -18.58
CA THR A 159 10.23 20.54 -19.61
C THR A 159 10.99 20.69 -20.94
N GLY A 160 12.31 20.42 -20.96
CA GLY A 160 13.13 20.30 -22.17
C GLY A 160 13.22 18.87 -22.75
N GLY A 161 12.58 17.88 -22.10
CA GLY A 161 12.58 16.47 -22.49
C GLY A 161 13.78 15.64 -22.03
N GLN A 162 14.71 16.19 -21.24
CA GLN A 162 15.83 15.44 -20.65
C GLN A 162 15.34 14.52 -19.55
N ILE A 163 15.92 13.31 -19.43
CA ILE A 163 15.53 12.36 -18.38
C ILE A 163 16.15 12.78 -17.05
N VAL A 164 15.29 13.11 -16.07
CA VAL A 164 15.66 13.38 -14.68
C VAL A 164 15.93 12.06 -13.93
N GLY A 165 15.14 11.03 -14.24
CA GLY A 165 15.28 9.71 -13.64
C GLY A 165 13.99 8.89 -13.72
N ARG A 166 13.73 8.05 -12.70
CA ARG A 166 12.50 7.28 -12.55
C ARG A 166 11.89 7.45 -11.16
N VAL A 167 10.56 7.49 -11.07
CA VAL A 167 9.85 7.46 -9.78
C VAL A 167 10.08 6.10 -9.11
N THR A 168 10.55 6.09 -7.87
CA THR A 168 10.89 4.86 -7.12
C THR A 168 10.11 4.66 -5.82
N ASP A 169 9.53 5.74 -5.27
CA ASP A 169 8.69 5.73 -4.08
C ASP A 169 7.79 6.99 -4.08
N VAL A 170 6.69 6.96 -3.33
CA VAL A 170 5.78 8.12 -3.16
C VAL A 170 5.48 8.30 -1.68
N TRP A 171 5.99 9.39 -1.11
CA TRP A 171 5.83 9.70 0.31
C TRP A 171 4.63 10.61 0.53
N ARG A 172 3.57 10.06 1.13
CA ARG A 172 2.42 10.87 1.56
C ARG A 172 2.78 11.74 2.76
N THR A 173 2.55 13.05 2.67
CA THR A 173 2.70 13.98 3.79
C THR A 173 1.37 14.70 4.08
N PRO A 174 1.22 15.37 5.24
CA PRO A 174 0.00 16.12 5.56
C PRO A 174 -0.22 17.37 4.70
N ALA A 175 0.74 17.76 3.85
CA ALA A 175 0.63 18.90 2.94
C ALA A 175 0.39 18.41 1.50
N ASN A 176 1.43 17.84 0.89
CA ASN A 176 1.40 17.26 -0.47
C ASN A 176 2.09 15.88 -0.46
N ASP A 177 1.79 15.04 -1.45
CA ASP A 177 2.62 13.85 -1.73
C ASP A 177 3.97 14.28 -2.32
N ILE A 178 5.02 13.48 -2.10
CA ILE A 178 6.38 13.74 -2.62
C ILE A 178 6.85 12.52 -3.41
N TYR A 179 7.18 12.72 -4.69
CA TYR A 179 7.69 11.66 -5.57
C TYR A 179 9.20 11.57 -5.46
N ARG A 180 9.70 10.37 -5.13
CA ARG A 180 11.12 10.10 -4.96
C ARG A 180 11.73 9.57 -6.26
N VAL A 181 12.37 10.46 -7.00
CA VAL A 181 13.01 10.17 -8.29
C VAL A 181 14.46 9.75 -8.05
N LEU A 182 14.92 8.70 -8.74
CA LEU A 182 16.34 8.31 -8.82
C LEU A 182 16.81 8.34 -10.27
N ASP A 183 17.98 8.92 -10.53
CA ASP A 183 18.65 8.85 -11.83
C ASP A 183 19.50 7.56 -11.98
N ASP A 184 19.98 7.29 -13.20
CA ASP A 184 20.84 6.11 -13.48
C ASP A 184 22.20 6.13 -12.75
N ARG A 185 22.54 7.23 -12.07
CA ARG A 185 23.75 7.40 -11.24
C ARG A 185 23.43 7.29 -9.73
N GLY A 186 22.17 7.04 -9.36
CA GLY A 186 21.70 6.94 -7.99
C GLY A 186 21.56 8.29 -7.26
N ARG A 187 21.55 9.43 -7.96
CA ARG A 187 21.20 10.73 -7.38
C ARG A 187 19.70 10.76 -7.10
N GLU A 188 19.33 11.35 -5.95
CA GLU A 188 17.95 11.45 -5.49
C GLU A 188 17.41 12.86 -5.69
N THR A 189 16.22 12.95 -6.30
CA THR A 189 15.46 14.19 -6.48
C THR A 189 14.07 13.99 -5.89
N LEU A 190 13.64 14.91 -5.03
CA LEU A 190 12.32 14.87 -4.40
C LEU A 190 11.43 15.91 -5.07
N LEU A 191 10.40 15.46 -5.79
CA LEU A 191 9.45 16.33 -6.48
C LEU A 191 8.15 16.42 -5.65
N PRO A 192 7.76 17.60 -5.13
CA PRO A 192 6.44 17.78 -4.56
C PRO A 192 5.35 17.60 -5.63
N ALA A 193 4.27 16.89 -5.31
CA ALA A 193 3.12 16.70 -6.19
C ALA A 193 2.22 17.96 -6.20
N ILE A 194 2.72 19.03 -6.83
CA ILE A 194 2.03 20.32 -7.03
C ILE A 194 2.03 20.69 -8.52
N GLU A 195 1.05 21.47 -8.96
CA GLU A 195 0.88 21.83 -10.38
C GLU A 195 2.07 22.62 -10.96
N ASP A 196 2.79 23.38 -10.13
CA ASP A 196 4.01 24.12 -10.52
C ASP A 196 5.21 23.20 -10.81
N VAL A 197 5.19 21.95 -10.33
CA VAL A 197 6.33 21.00 -10.43
C VAL A 197 5.97 19.79 -11.27
N ILE A 198 4.72 19.31 -11.25
CA ILE A 198 4.25 18.15 -12.02
C ILE A 198 3.31 18.66 -13.13
N VAL A 199 3.89 18.88 -14.32
CA VAL A 199 3.22 19.51 -15.46
C VAL A 199 2.29 18.53 -16.17
N GLU A 200 2.72 17.28 -16.37
CA GLU A 200 1.95 16.24 -17.06
C GLU A 200 2.31 14.84 -16.55
N VAL A 201 1.33 13.93 -16.49
CA VAL A 201 1.53 12.52 -16.12
C VAL A 201 0.79 11.63 -17.12
N ASP A 202 1.55 10.87 -17.90
CA ASP A 202 1.04 9.96 -18.93
C ASP A 202 1.31 8.50 -18.52
N ILE A 203 0.28 7.88 -17.95
CA ILE A 203 0.32 6.49 -17.47
C ILE A 203 0.35 5.48 -18.65
N GLU A 204 -0.16 5.85 -19.83
CA GLU A 204 -0.17 4.94 -20.99
C GLU A 204 1.22 4.88 -21.66
N ARG A 205 1.91 6.02 -21.76
CA ARG A 205 3.28 6.10 -22.29
C ARG A 205 4.35 5.81 -21.22
N GLY A 206 3.99 5.83 -19.95
CA GLY A 206 4.91 5.57 -18.83
C GLY A 206 5.83 6.76 -18.51
N GLU A 207 5.37 7.99 -18.78
CA GLU A 207 6.15 9.22 -18.70
C GLU A 207 5.53 10.22 -17.73
N LEU A 208 6.37 11.03 -17.09
CA LEU A 208 5.98 12.16 -16.25
C LEU A 208 6.84 13.37 -16.65
N ILE A 209 6.21 14.51 -16.91
CA ILE A 209 6.89 15.78 -17.20
C ILE A 209 6.85 16.63 -15.93
N ALA A 210 8.03 17.04 -15.47
CA ALA A 210 8.20 17.89 -14.30
C ALA A 210 8.98 19.16 -14.64
N ASP A 211 8.62 20.29 -14.03
CA ASP A 211 9.50 21.46 -14.01
C ASP A 211 10.42 21.37 -12.79
N VAL A 212 11.68 21.07 -13.05
CA VAL A 212 12.71 20.91 -12.01
C VAL A 212 13.36 22.25 -11.65
N SER A 213 13.24 23.28 -12.50
CA SER A 213 13.80 24.62 -12.26
C SER A 213 13.02 25.41 -11.22
N VAL A 214 11.81 24.96 -10.86
CA VAL A 214 11.02 25.49 -9.73
C VAL A 214 11.57 25.04 -8.36
N LEU A 215 12.60 24.18 -8.33
CA LEU A 215 13.20 23.62 -7.12
C LEU A 215 14.62 24.15 -6.80
N GLU A 216 15.13 25.14 -7.54
CA GLU A 216 16.45 25.77 -7.36
C GLU A 216 16.44 27.06 -6.52
#